data_AF-A0A2E6U787-F1
#
_entry.id   AF-A0A2E6U787-F1
#
_cell.length_a   1.000
_cell.length_b   1.000
_cell.length_c   1.000
_cell.angle_alpha   90.00
_cell.angle_beta   90.00
_cell.angle_gamma   90.00
#
_symmetry.space_group_name_H-M   'P 1'
#
loop_
_entity.id
_entity.type
_entity.pdbx_description
1 polymer ?
#
loop_
_entity_poly.entity_id
_entity_poly.type
_entity_poly.pdbx_seq_one_letter_code
_entity_poly.pdbx_strand_id
1 'polypeptide(L)'
;MSAVRRAMAEMGLAGCCAWCDAPDTPGSERCRTCIATHRSVRDRLAAGADGPIDQAARHLLSLMAEPHRHDHDPVHGPVLKEQMRRLGVASRNHGATQADVEAAFAASRARDKGSVVSSVGNRLGEAPEAASARQLGEAVFDPEQINAEARRTIPSRPIATVDRSDRLGEDPALEARISAERKAADEPVEGLRTVVEKAHVEGAIKRREALGGLLDEVGELLDLDGEG
;
A
#
# COMPACT_ATOMS: atom_id res chain seq x y z
N MET A 1 24.49 20.18 8.14
CA MET A 1 23.52 19.28 7.48
C MET A 1 23.63 19.51 5.99
N SER A 2 23.77 18.45 5.18
CA SER A 2 23.78 18.61 3.73
C SER A 2 22.45 19.23 3.28
N ALA A 3 22.51 20.29 2.46
CA ALA A 3 21.30 20.78 1.82
C ALA A 3 20.82 19.73 0.82
N VAL A 4 19.50 19.47 0.81
CA VAL A 4 18.89 18.56 -0.16
C VAL A 4 19.16 19.10 -1.57
N ARG A 5 19.76 18.27 -2.43
CA ARG A 5 20.02 18.64 -3.82
C ARG A 5 18.70 18.75 -4.57
N ARG A 6 18.50 19.83 -5.33
CA ARG A 6 17.28 20.07 -6.11
C ARG A 6 16.90 18.89 -7.01
N ALA A 7 17.87 18.33 -7.74
CA ALA A 7 17.64 17.17 -8.60
C ALA A 7 17.09 15.95 -7.83
N MET A 8 17.58 15.72 -6.61
CA MET A 8 17.10 14.63 -5.76
C MET A 8 15.69 14.92 -5.23
N ALA A 9 15.41 16.17 -4.84
CA ALA A 9 14.07 16.58 -4.40
C ALA A 9 13.02 16.43 -5.51
N GLU A 10 13.33 16.85 -6.75
CA GLU A 10 12.42 16.74 -7.89
C GLU A 10 12.11 15.28 -8.26
N MET A 11 13.01 14.35 -7.96
CA MET A 11 12.79 12.90 -8.12
C MET A 11 12.10 12.23 -6.91
N GLY A 12 11.75 12.98 -5.85
CA GLY A 12 11.21 12.40 -4.62
C GLY A 12 12.24 11.64 -3.78
N LEU A 13 13.54 11.85 -4.03
CA LEU A 13 14.65 11.13 -3.39
C LEU A 13 15.44 12.03 -2.43
N ALA A 14 14.79 13.05 -1.87
CA ALA A 14 15.40 13.97 -0.91
C ALA A 14 16.04 13.21 0.28
N GLY A 15 15.42 12.12 0.72
CA GLY A 15 15.93 11.28 1.81
C GLY A 15 17.31 10.69 1.56
N CYS A 16 17.67 10.37 0.31
CA CYS A 16 19.00 9.87 -0.02
C CYS A 16 20.10 10.87 0.36
N CYS A 17 19.86 12.17 0.20
CA CYS A 17 20.81 13.21 0.61
C CYS A 17 21.02 13.21 2.14
N ALA A 18 19.97 12.91 2.91
CA ALA A 18 20.03 12.84 4.37
C ALA A 18 20.76 11.59 4.88
N TRP A 19 20.78 10.51 4.11
CA TRP A 19 21.53 9.28 4.43
C TRP A 19 22.99 9.35 4.02
N CYS A 20 23.28 9.98 2.87
CA CYS A 20 24.63 10.08 2.34
C CYS A 20 25.55 11.02 3.15
N ASP A 21 24.95 12.04 3.79
CA ASP A 21 25.63 13.07 4.60
C ASP A 21 26.88 13.69 3.94
N ALA A 22 26.85 13.83 2.61
CA ALA A 22 27.93 14.47 1.87
C ALA A 22 28.00 15.97 2.21
N PRO A 23 29.19 16.59 2.23
CA PRO A 23 29.30 18.02 2.47
C PRO A 23 28.53 18.83 1.40
N ASP A 24 28.03 20.00 1.79
CA ASP A 24 27.26 20.87 0.90
C ASP A 24 28.17 21.65 -0.07
N THR A 25 29.01 20.93 -0.80
CA THR A 25 29.88 21.49 -1.83
C THR A 25 29.23 21.29 -3.20
N PRO A 26 28.92 22.37 -3.94
CA PRO A 26 28.39 22.26 -5.30
C PRO A 26 29.31 21.42 -6.20
N GLY A 27 28.73 20.54 -7.01
CA GLY A 27 29.49 19.77 -8.00
C GLY A 27 30.36 18.63 -7.45
N SER A 28 30.22 18.26 -6.18
CA SER A 28 30.95 17.12 -5.62
C SER A 28 30.71 15.85 -6.46
N GLU A 29 31.78 15.12 -6.75
CA GLU A 29 31.75 13.92 -7.59
C GLU A 29 30.80 12.87 -7.02
N ARG A 30 30.86 12.63 -5.71
CA ARG A 30 29.95 11.72 -5.01
C ARG A 30 28.47 12.06 -5.22
N CYS A 31 28.10 13.34 -5.14
CA CYS A 31 26.72 13.76 -5.41
C CYS A 31 26.36 13.61 -6.89
N ARG A 32 27.29 13.85 -7.82
CA ARG A 32 27.07 13.64 -9.26
C ARG A 32 26.78 12.17 -9.57
N THR A 33 27.58 11.24 -9.03
CA THR A 33 27.37 9.79 -9.21
C THR A 33 26.03 9.36 -8.61
N CYS A 34 25.74 9.74 -7.36
CA CYS A 34 24.47 9.39 -6.72
C CYS A 34 23.23 9.85 -7.51
N ILE A 35 23.24 11.10 -8.01
CA ILE A 35 22.15 11.63 -8.83
C ILE A 35 22.04 10.87 -10.15
N ALA A 36 23.17 10.54 -10.79
CA ALA A 36 23.20 9.80 -12.05
C ALA A 36 22.63 8.38 -11.90
N THR A 37 23.06 7.63 -10.88
CA THR A 37 22.56 6.28 -10.61
C THR A 37 21.06 6.28 -10.36
N HIS A 38 20.55 7.19 -9.52
CA HIS A 38 19.10 7.28 -9.28
C HIS A 38 18.31 7.66 -10.52
N ARG A 39 18.88 8.48 -11.41
CA ARG A 39 18.26 8.80 -12.70
C ARG A 39 18.22 7.57 -13.61
N SER A 40 19.35 6.86 -13.75
CA SER A 40 19.46 5.62 -14.53
C SER A 40 18.39 4.59 -14.13
N VAL A 41 18.29 4.31 -12.82
CA VAL A 41 17.27 3.41 -12.27
C VAL A 41 15.85 3.87 -12.62
N ARG A 42 15.55 5.16 -12.45
CA ARG A 42 14.22 5.70 -12.78
C ARG A 42 13.89 5.60 -14.27
N ASP A 43 14.86 5.88 -15.13
CA ASP A 43 14.69 5.82 -16.58
C ASP A 43 14.47 4.36 -17.04
N ARG A 44 15.22 3.40 -16.48
CA ARG A 44 15.00 1.96 -16.69
C ARG A 44 13.60 1.53 -16.28
N LEU A 45 13.13 1.94 -15.11
CA LEU A 45 11.79 1.59 -14.62
C LEU A 45 10.67 2.24 -15.45
N ALA A 46 10.88 3.47 -15.92
CA ALA A 46 9.95 4.18 -16.79
C ALA A 46 9.87 3.58 -18.20
N ALA A 47 10.93 2.93 -18.67
CA ALA A 47 10.96 2.19 -19.94
C ALA A 47 10.13 0.89 -19.92
N GLY A 48 9.54 0.51 -18.77
CA GLY A 48 8.67 -0.65 -18.63
C GLY A 48 9.37 -1.93 -18.18
N ALA A 49 10.56 -1.84 -17.57
CA ALA A 49 11.24 -3.01 -16.98
C ALA A 49 10.43 -3.60 -15.81
N ASP A 50 10.03 -4.87 -15.91
CA ASP A 50 9.07 -5.51 -15.00
C ASP A 50 9.62 -6.74 -14.26
N GLY A 51 10.94 -6.92 -14.23
CA GLY A 51 11.58 -8.02 -13.49
C GLY A 51 11.32 -7.96 -11.98
N PRO A 52 11.56 -9.06 -11.23
CA PRO A 52 11.37 -9.08 -9.77
C PRO A 52 12.15 -7.96 -9.05
N ILE A 53 13.38 -7.70 -9.49
CA ILE A 53 14.22 -6.61 -8.96
C ILE A 53 13.68 -5.24 -9.35
N ASP A 54 13.17 -5.06 -10.56
CA ASP A 54 12.55 -3.80 -11.01
C ASP A 54 11.29 -3.48 -10.19
N GLN A 55 10.46 -4.49 -9.91
CA GLN A 55 9.27 -4.35 -9.06
C GLN A 55 9.64 -3.97 -7.62
N ALA A 56 10.67 -4.63 -7.06
CA ALA A 56 11.21 -4.28 -5.74
C ALA A 56 11.75 -2.83 -5.73
N ALA A 57 12.46 -2.41 -6.77
CA ALA A 57 12.97 -1.05 -6.90
C ALA A 57 11.84 -0.01 -6.95
N ARG A 58 10.77 -0.25 -7.72
CA ARG A 58 9.58 0.61 -7.74
C ARG A 58 8.94 0.73 -6.37
N HIS A 59 8.81 -0.39 -5.66
CA HIS A 59 8.25 -0.37 -4.31
C HIS A 59 9.10 0.50 -3.37
N LEU A 60 10.42 0.33 -3.38
CA LEU A 60 11.34 1.16 -2.59
C LEU A 60 11.27 2.64 -2.97
N LEU A 61 11.20 2.97 -4.26
CA LEU A 61 11.03 4.36 -4.73
C LEU A 61 9.71 4.98 -4.24
N SER A 62 8.62 4.22 -4.21
CA SER A 62 7.34 4.66 -3.66
C SER A 62 7.45 4.99 -2.17
N LEU A 63 8.08 4.11 -1.39
CA LEU A 63 8.30 4.33 0.05
C LEU A 63 9.13 5.60 0.31
N MET A 64 10.16 5.82 -0.51
CA MET A 64 11.08 6.94 -0.38
C MET A 64 10.48 8.29 -0.78
N ALA A 65 9.57 8.30 -1.77
CA ALA A 65 8.92 9.50 -2.26
C ALA A 65 7.92 10.07 -1.24
N GLU A 66 7.18 9.21 -0.54
CA GLU A 66 6.15 9.61 0.41
C GLU A 66 6.32 8.90 1.77
N PRO A 67 7.44 9.09 2.49
CA PRO A 67 7.79 8.31 3.69
C PRO A 67 6.74 8.44 4.79
N HIS A 68 6.06 9.59 4.85
CA HIS A 68 4.99 9.88 5.81
C HIS A 68 3.73 9.02 5.60
N ARG A 69 3.53 8.44 4.42
CA ARG A 69 2.40 7.54 4.14
C ARG A 69 2.69 6.10 4.54
N HIS A 70 3.93 5.78 4.88
CA HIS A 70 4.40 4.42 5.14
C HIS A 70 5.13 4.32 6.49
N ASP A 71 5.01 5.34 7.34
CA ASP A 71 5.68 5.43 8.63
C ASP A 71 5.15 4.41 9.66
N HIS A 72 3.94 3.90 9.42
CA HIS A 72 3.29 2.83 10.19
C HIS A 72 3.68 1.42 9.72
N ASP A 73 4.41 1.29 8.62
CA ASP A 73 4.88 -0.01 8.16
C ASP A 73 5.78 -0.67 9.23
N PRO A 74 5.56 -1.94 9.59
CA PRO A 74 6.31 -2.59 10.67
C PRO A 74 7.78 -2.83 10.32
N VAL A 75 8.13 -2.92 9.04
CA VAL A 75 9.48 -3.22 8.55
C VAL A 75 10.20 -1.93 8.17
N HIS A 76 9.60 -1.12 7.31
CA HIS A 76 10.19 0.08 6.73
C HIS A 76 9.92 1.34 7.55
N GLY A 77 8.81 1.39 8.29
CA GLY A 77 8.36 2.57 9.03
C GLY A 77 9.40 3.18 9.98
N PRO A 78 10.17 2.40 10.76
CA PRO A 78 11.25 2.92 11.59
C PRO A 78 12.31 3.70 10.80
N VAL A 79 12.72 3.18 9.64
CA VAL A 79 13.73 3.82 8.77
C VAL A 79 13.16 5.08 8.12
N LEU A 80 11.91 5.03 7.66
CA LEU A 80 11.24 6.17 7.03
C LEU A 80 11.01 7.32 8.02
N LYS A 81 10.68 7.02 9.29
CA LYS A 81 10.60 8.02 10.38
C LYS A 81 11.94 8.70 10.63
N GLU A 82 13.02 7.93 10.68
CA GLU A 82 14.37 8.48 10.85
C GLU A 82 14.78 9.34 9.65
N GLN A 83 14.46 8.91 8.43
CA GLN A 83 14.69 9.70 7.22
C GLN A 83 13.98 11.05 7.27
N MET A 84 12.71 11.07 7.67
CA MET A 84 11.95 12.31 7.85
C MET A 84 12.57 13.22 8.91
N ARG A 85 12.99 12.64 10.05
CA ARG A 85 13.68 13.36 11.13
C ARG A 85 14.96 14.04 10.63
N ARG A 86 15.79 13.34 9.84
CA ARG A 86 17.03 13.88 9.28
C ARG A 86 16.79 14.99 8.25
N LEU A 87 15.69 14.92 7.51
CA LEU A 87 15.27 15.97 6.59
C LEU A 87 14.70 17.21 7.31
N GLY A 88 14.59 17.20 8.64
CA GLY A 88 13.91 18.26 9.38
C GLY A 88 12.40 18.30 9.10
N VAL A 89 11.86 17.28 8.43
CA VAL A 89 10.43 17.09 8.28
C VAL A 89 9.97 16.51 9.60
N ALA A 90 9.49 17.38 10.50
CA ALA A 90 8.79 16.94 11.69
C ALA A 90 7.70 15.98 11.22
N SER A 91 7.78 14.73 11.68
CA SER A 91 6.67 13.83 11.48
C SER A 91 5.42 14.55 11.98
N ARG A 92 4.33 14.49 11.22
CA ARG A 92 3.00 14.90 11.70
C ARG A 92 2.49 13.87 12.71
N ASN A 93 3.38 13.43 13.61
CA ASN A 93 3.12 12.56 14.73
C ASN A 93 2.86 13.44 15.96
N HIS A 94 1.78 14.21 15.93
CA HIS A 94 0.83 13.83 16.95
C HIS A 94 0.05 12.68 16.31
N GLY A 95 0.16 11.46 16.84
CA GLY A 95 -0.90 10.50 16.56
C GLY A 95 -2.15 11.20 17.06
N ALA A 96 -3.07 11.56 16.15
CA ALA A 96 -4.22 12.39 16.49
C ALA A 96 -4.87 11.80 17.75
N THR A 97 -4.67 12.48 18.87
CA THR A 97 -5.14 11.99 20.15
C THR A 97 -6.64 12.18 20.18
N GLN A 98 -7.31 11.49 21.10
CA GLN A 98 -8.72 11.75 21.32
C GLN A 98 -8.99 13.23 21.64
N ALA A 99 -8.05 13.90 22.32
CA ALA A 99 -8.12 15.34 22.57
C ALA A 99 -8.03 16.19 21.30
N ASP A 100 -7.22 15.80 20.32
CA ASP A 100 -7.12 16.51 19.03
C ASP A 100 -8.40 16.35 18.20
N VAL A 101 -9.00 15.17 18.24
CA VAL A 101 -10.31 14.89 17.64
C VAL A 101 -11.39 15.74 18.32
N GLU A 102 -11.44 15.74 19.65
CA GLU A 102 -12.37 16.56 20.43
C GLU A 102 -12.21 18.06 20.17
N ALA A 103 -10.97 18.54 20.06
CA ALA A 103 -10.65 19.92 19.71
C ALA A 103 -11.10 20.27 18.29
N ALA A 104 -10.89 19.38 17.32
CA ALA A 104 -11.38 19.57 15.95
C ALA A 104 -12.92 19.62 15.90
N PHE A 105 -13.60 18.76 16.66
CA PHE A 105 -15.06 18.81 16.80
C PHE A 105 -15.53 20.06 17.53
N ALA A 106 -14.83 20.52 18.57
CA ALA A 106 -15.14 21.76 19.27
C ALA A 106 -14.97 22.98 18.36
N ALA A 107 -13.88 23.03 17.59
CA ALA A 107 -13.66 24.06 16.58
C ALA A 107 -14.72 24.03 15.47
N SER A 108 -15.13 22.84 15.02
CA SER A 108 -16.22 22.67 14.05
C SER A 108 -17.59 23.08 14.61
N ARG A 109 -17.82 22.90 15.92
CA ARG A 109 -19.02 23.38 16.61
C ARG A 109 -19.02 24.90 16.83
N ALA A 110 -17.85 25.48 17.11
CA ALA A 110 -17.67 26.91 17.33
C ALA A 110 -17.64 27.72 16.03
N ARG A 111 -17.30 27.07 14.91
CA ARG A 111 -17.48 27.66 13.58
C ARG A 111 -18.96 27.91 13.34
N ASP A 112 -19.27 29.12 12.92
CA ASP A 112 -20.62 29.53 12.60
C ASP A 112 -21.10 28.70 11.39
N LYS A 113 -22.02 27.77 11.64
CA LYS A 113 -22.55 26.85 10.63
C LYS A 113 -23.63 27.55 9.80
N GLY A 114 -23.25 28.64 9.14
CA GLY A 114 -24.02 29.20 8.04
C GLY A 114 -24.09 28.14 6.94
N SER A 115 -25.08 27.26 7.02
CA SER A 115 -25.30 26.22 6.03
C SER A 115 -25.63 26.90 4.71
N VAL A 116 -24.84 26.63 3.67
CA VAL A 116 -25.20 27.04 2.30
C VAL A 116 -26.58 26.49 1.94
N VAL A 117 -26.94 25.32 2.47
CA VAL A 117 -28.27 24.72 2.30
C VAL A 117 -29.35 25.47 3.10
N SER A 118 -29.07 26.07 4.26
CA SER A 118 -30.06 26.91 4.95
C SER A 118 -30.22 28.28 4.29
N SER A 119 -29.14 28.84 3.72
CA SER A 119 -29.20 30.12 3.00
C SER A 119 -29.86 30.02 1.62
N VAL A 120 -29.86 28.83 1.01
CA VAL A 120 -30.54 28.53 -0.26
C VAL A 120 -31.92 27.88 -0.03
N GLY A 121 -32.03 26.96 0.92
CA GLY A 121 -33.25 26.22 1.24
C GLY A 121 -34.36 27.10 1.82
N ASN A 122 -34.03 28.10 2.64
CA ASN A 122 -35.01 29.09 3.12
C ASN A 122 -35.45 30.10 2.04
N ARG A 123 -34.97 29.99 0.79
CA ARG A 123 -35.52 30.76 -0.36
C ARG A 123 -36.65 30.02 -1.08
N LEU A 124 -36.73 28.70 -0.90
CA LEU A 124 -37.90 27.94 -1.32
C LEU A 124 -38.96 28.24 -0.26
N GLY A 125 -40.09 28.81 -0.68
CA GLY A 125 -41.13 29.33 0.22
C GLY A 125 -41.79 28.24 1.08
N GLU A 126 -43.03 28.50 1.50
CA GLU A 126 -43.77 27.55 2.33
C GLU A 126 -43.87 26.17 1.67
N ALA A 127 -43.75 25.12 2.49
CA ALA A 127 -43.89 23.75 2.01
C ALA A 127 -45.27 23.56 1.36
N PRO A 128 -45.36 22.84 0.22
CA PRO A 128 -46.63 22.59 -0.43
C PRO A 128 -47.56 21.82 0.51
N GLU A 129 -48.85 22.10 0.40
CA GLU A 129 -49.87 21.43 1.19
C GLU A 129 -49.79 19.90 0.97
N ALA A 130 -50.08 19.11 2.01
CA ALA A 130 -49.83 17.66 2.03
C ALA A 130 -50.48 16.92 0.85
N ALA A 131 -51.61 17.42 0.32
CA ALA A 131 -52.26 16.89 -0.86
C ALA A 131 -51.43 17.12 -2.14
N SER A 132 -50.87 18.32 -2.33
CA SER A 132 -50.01 18.65 -3.47
C SER A 132 -48.67 17.93 -3.40
N ALA A 133 -48.11 17.76 -2.19
CA ALA A 133 -46.89 16.97 -1.99
C ALA A 133 -47.08 15.49 -2.38
N ARG A 134 -48.25 14.90 -2.07
CA ARG A 134 -48.59 13.53 -2.48
C ARG A 134 -48.74 13.38 -3.98
N GLN A 135 -49.45 14.31 -4.63
CA GLN A 135 -49.58 14.30 -6.10
C GLN A 135 -48.23 14.46 -6.80
N LEU A 136 -47.33 15.29 -6.27
CA LEU A 136 -45.97 15.41 -6.77
C LEU A 136 -45.17 14.11 -6.56
N GLY A 137 -45.30 13.48 -5.40
CA GLY A 137 -44.67 12.18 -5.12
C GLY A 137 -45.13 11.09 -6.10
N GLU A 138 -46.43 11.01 -6.37
CA GLU A 138 -47.02 10.04 -7.30
C GLU A 138 -46.69 10.35 -8.77
N ALA A 139 -46.50 11.62 -9.13
CA ALA A 139 -46.11 12.02 -10.48
C ALA A 139 -44.61 11.85 -10.76
N VAL A 140 -43.77 11.96 -9.73
CA VAL A 140 -42.30 11.90 -9.86
C VAL A 140 -41.77 10.48 -9.63
N PHE A 141 -42.39 9.71 -8.73
CA PHE A 141 -41.95 8.37 -8.39
C PHE A 141 -42.94 7.34 -8.94
N ASP A 142 -42.49 6.59 -9.94
CA ASP A 142 -43.21 5.45 -10.50
C ASP A 142 -43.18 4.28 -9.50
N PRO A 143 -44.34 3.80 -8.99
CA PRO A 143 -44.39 2.68 -8.05
C PRO A 143 -43.76 1.39 -8.58
N GLU A 144 -43.69 1.20 -9.90
CA GLU A 144 -43.04 0.04 -10.52
C GLU A 144 -41.51 0.10 -10.45
N GLN A 145 -40.93 1.29 -10.27
CA GLN A 145 -39.48 1.49 -10.09
C GLN A 145 -39.04 1.36 -8.62
N ILE A 146 -39.98 1.33 -7.68
CA ILE A 146 -39.72 1.07 -6.26
C ILE A 146 -39.67 -0.45 -6.07
N ASN A 147 -38.52 -1.03 -6.41
CA ASN A 147 -38.13 -2.45 -6.22
C ASN A 147 -39.15 -3.34 -5.47
N ALA A 148 -39.99 -4.05 -6.23
CA ALA A 148 -40.86 -5.11 -5.74
C ALA A 148 -40.10 -6.29 -5.08
N GLU A 149 -38.77 -6.31 -5.23
CA GLU A 149 -37.83 -7.32 -4.76
C GLU A 149 -37.40 -7.13 -3.30
N ALA A 150 -37.73 -6.01 -2.67
CA ALA A 150 -37.47 -5.77 -1.25
C ALA A 150 -38.42 -6.56 -0.32
N ARG A 151 -38.67 -7.85 -0.63
CA ARG A 151 -39.37 -8.76 0.26
C ARG A 151 -38.48 -9.03 1.48
N ARG A 152 -38.96 -8.64 2.67
CA ARG A 152 -38.33 -9.01 3.95
C ARG A 152 -38.11 -10.53 4.00
N THR A 153 -36.89 -10.96 4.25
CA THR A 153 -36.58 -12.38 4.41
C THR A 153 -37.21 -12.89 5.73
N ILE A 154 -37.93 -14.02 5.65
CA ILE A 154 -38.59 -14.65 6.79
C ILE A 154 -37.60 -15.67 7.41
N PRO A 155 -37.12 -15.48 8.65
CA PRO A 155 -36.03 -16.28 9.25
C PRO A 155 -36.30 -17.77 9.52
N SER A 156 -37.54 -18.24 9.33
CA SER A 156 -37.98 -19.58 9.77
C SER A 156 -37.82 -20.69 8.72
N ARG A 157 -37.22 -20.41 7.56
CA ARG A 157 -36.90 -21.45 6.57
C ARG A 157 -35.43 -21.87 6.67
N PRO A 158 -35.12 -23.19 6.67
CA PRO A 158 -33.76 -23.65 6.62
C PRO A 158 -33.11 -23.18 5.31
N ILE A 159 -31.93 -22.57 5.44
CA ILE A 159 -31.18 -21.99 4.34
C ILE A 159 -30.55 -23.14 3.54
N ALA A 160 -30.78 -23.18 2.24
CA ALA A 160 -30.15 -24.17 1.37
C ALA A 160 -28.62 -24.01 1.40
N THR A 161 -27.90 -25.13 1.50
CA THR A 161 -26.44 -25.15 1.50
C THR A 161 -25.95 -24.64 0.16
N VAL A 162 -25.31 -23.47 0.16
CA VAL A 162 -24.76 -22.85 -1.05
C VAL A 162 -23.41 -23.48 -1.36
N ASP A 163 -23.16 -23.73 -2.65
CA ASP A 163 -21.86 -24.16 -3.15
C ASP A 163 -20.79 -23.09 -2.85
N ARG A 164 -19.65 -23.54 -2.33
CA ARG A 164 -18.55 -22.68 -1.85
C ARG A 164 -17.29 -22.82 -2.70
N SER A 165 -17.33 -23.60 -3.79
CA SER A 165 -16.21 -23.80 -4.72
C SER A 165 -15.59 -22.50 -5.23
N ASP A 166 -16.41 -21.46 -5.39
CA ASP A 166 -16.00 -20.20 -6.03
C ASP A 166 -15.45 -19.17 -5.02
N ARG A 167 -15.33 -19.54 -3.74
CA ARG A 167 -14.72 -18.67 -2.72
C ARG A 167 -13.21 -18.66 -2.88
N LEU A 168 -12.72 -17.63 -3.58
CA LEU A 168 -11.30 -17.29 -3.67
C LEU A 168 -10.72 -17.03 -2.27
N GLY A 169 -10.13 -18.05 -1.66
CA GLY A 169 -9.45 -17.95 -0.36
C GLY A 169 -9.40 -19.25 0.44
N GLU A 170 -10.35 -20.16 0.25
CA GLU A 170 -10.30 -21.52 0.78
C GLU A 170 -9.82 -22.43 -0.36
N ASP A 171 -8.53 -22.79 -0.38
CA ASP A 171 -7.99 -23.77 -1.33
C ASP A 171 -7.98 -25.16 -0.65
N PRO A 172 -9.05 -25.97 -0.81
CA PRO A 172 -9.14 -27.28 -0.18
C PRO A 172 -8.06 -28.25 -0.70
N ALA A 173 -7.50 -28.03 -1.88
CA ALA A 173 -6.38 -28.82 -2.40
C ALA A 173 -5.08 -28.46 -1.66
N LEU A 174 -4.87 -27.18 -1.37
CA LEU A 174 -3.73 -26.72 -0.55
C LEU A 174 -3.84 -27.24 0.90
N GLU A 175 -5.02 -27.19 1.52
CA GLU A 175 -5.23 -27.74 2.87
C GLU A 175 -4.96 -29.25 2.93
N ALA A 176 -5.44 -30.02 1.95
CA ALA A 176 -5.18 -31.45 1.85
C ALA A 176 -3.67 -31.74 1.70
N ARG A 177 -2.95 -30.93 0.91
CA ARG A 177 -1.49 -31.02 0.75
C ARG A 177 -0.75 -30.71 2.04
N ILE A 178 -1.10 -29.63 2.74
CA ILE A 178 -0.49 -29.25 4.02
C ILE A 178 -0.74 -30.32 5.08
N SER A 179 -1.94 -30.90 5.12
CA SER A 179 -2.25 -32.02 6.02
C SER A 179 -1.47 -33.29 5.69
N ALA A 180 -1.20 -33.57 4.41
CA ALA A 180 -0.40 -34.72 3.98
C ALA A 180 1.09 -34.52 4.30
N GLU A 181 1.63 -33.31 4.05
CA GLU A 181 3.01 -32.95 4.40
C GLU A 181 3.27 -33.02 5.91
N ARG A 182 2.35 -32.54 6.75
CA ARG A 182 2.45 -32.69 8.21
C ARG A 182 2.51 -34.15 8.65
N LYS A 183 1.66 -35.01 8.09
CA LYS A 183 1.68 -36.45 8.39
C LYS A 183 2.95 -37.14 7.91
N ALA A 184 3.49 -36.73 6.76
CA ALA A 184 4.75 -37.25 6.23
C ALA A 184 5.97 -36.79 7.06
N ALA A 185 5.90 -35.61 7.68
CA ALA A 185 6.96 -35.10 8.57
C ALA A 185 7.04 -35.85 9.91
N ASP A 186 5.94 -36.44 10.36
CA ASP A 186 5.86 -37.21 11.61
C ASP A 186 6.34 -38.68 11.45
N GLU A 187 6.61 -39.15 10.22
CA GLU A 187 6.97 -40.54 9.95
C GLU A 187 8.50 -40.70 9.74
N PRO A 188 9.22 -41.40 10.63
CA PRO A 188 10.66 -41.56 10.52
C PRO A 188 10.98 -42.67 9.51
N VAL A 189 11.06 -42.32 8.23
CA VAL A 189 11.46 -43.27 7.20
C VAL A 189 12.98 -43.24 7.06
N GLU A 190 13.66 -44.03 7.88
CA GLU A 190 15.14 -44.22 7.86
C GLU A 190 15.67 -44.55 6.45
N GLY A 191 14.83 -45.16 5.59
CA GLY A 191 15.16 -45.47 4.18
C GLY A 191 14.98 -44.34 3.16
N LEU A 192 14.30 -43.23 3.50
CA LEU A 192 14.11 -42.08 2.61
C LEU A 192 15.01 -40.89 2.95
N ARG A 193 15.72 -40.96 4.09
CA ARG A 193 16.58 -39.89 4.58
C ARG A 193 17.58 -39.41 3.53
N THR A 194 18.22 -40.32 2.81
CA THR A 194 19.19 -39.99 1.75
C THR A 194 18.55 -39.31 0.54
N VAL A 195 17.32 -39.67 0.18
CA VAL A 195 16.56 -39.06 -0.93
C VAL A 195 16.07 -37.67 -0.53
N VAL A 196 15.56 -37.51 0.69
CA VAL A 196 15.11 -36.23 1.24
C VAL A 196 16.30 -35.27 1.43
N GLU A 197 17.43 -35.74 1.96
CA GLU A 197 18.67 -34.95 2.10
C GLU A 197 19.16 -34.49 0.72
N LYS A 198 19.21 -35.39 -0.28
CA LYS A 198 19.59 -35.03 -1.65
C LYS A 198 18.66 -33.98 -2.26
N ALA A 199 17.35 -34.16 -2.13
CA ALA A 199 16.36 -33.19 -2.62
C ALA A 199 16.49 -31.83 -1.91
N HIS A 200 16.78 -31.82 -0.61
CA HIS A 200 17.04 -30.60 0.15
C HIS A 200 18.32 -29.89 -0.29
N VAL A 201 19.40 -30.63 -0.52
CA VAL A 201 20.67 -30.09 -1.01
C VAL A 201 20.51 -29.54 -2.42
N GLU A 202 19.89 -30.28 -3.34
CA GLU A 202 19.60 -29.80 -4.70
C GLU A 202 18.68 -28.57 -4.67
N GLY A 203 17.65 -28.55 -3.82
CA GLY A 203 16.79 -27.39 -3.62
C GLY A 203 17.53 -26.20 -3.00
N ALA A 204 18.47 -26.43 -2.10
CA ALA A 204 19.32 -25.37 -1.54
C ALA A 204 20.30 -24.80 -2.58
N ILE A 205 20.88 -25.65 -3.44
CA ILE A 205 21.75 -25.23 -4.54
C ILE A 205 20.96 -24.40 -5.55
N LYS A 206 19.80 -24.90 -6.02
CA LYS A 206 18.94 -24.15 -6.96
C LYS A 206 18.48 -22.81 -6.39
N ARG A 207 18.14 -22.75 -5.10
CA ARG A 207 17.81 -21.48 -4.42
C ARG A 207 19.01 -20.53 -4.36
N ARG A 208 20.21 -21.05 -4.14
CA ARG A 208 21.45 -20.26 -4.16
C ARG A 208 21.75 -19.74 -5.56
N GLU A 209 21.58 -20.55 -6.59
CA GLU A 209 21.74 -20.14 -8.00
C GLU A 209 20.70 -19.08 -8.39
N ALA A 210 19.44 -19.28 -8.03
CA ALA A 210 18.38 -18.29 -8.25
C ALA A 210 18.65 -16.98 -7.49
N LEU A 211 19.14 -17.07 -6.24
CA LEU A 211 19.57 -15.90 -5.48
C LEU A 211 20.77 -15.20 -6.14
N GLY A 212 21.73 -15.97 -6.67
CA GLY A 212 22.85 -15.45 -7.46
C GLY A 212 22.35 -14.64 -8.65
N GLY A 213 21.44 -15.21 -9.46
CA GLY A 213 20.84 -14.49 -10.59
C GLY A 213 20.12 -13.19 -10.18
N LEU A 214 19.39 -13.20 -9.05
CA LEU A 214 18.77 -11.98 -8.53
C LEU A 214 19.79 -10.96 -8.02
N LEU A 215 20.91 -11.40 -7.44
CA LEU A 215 22.00 -10.51 -7.04
C LEU A 215 22.70 -9.89 -8.26
N ASP A 216 22.85 -10.66 -9.34
CA ASP A 216 23.38 -10.17 -10.61
C ASP A 216 22.45 -9.11 -11.21
N GLU A 217 21.12 -9.34 -11.20
CA GLU A 217 20.11 -8.35 -11.60
C GLU A 217 20.17 -7.06 -10.75
N VAL A 218 20.45 -7.17 -9.45
CA VAL A 218 20.67 -6.01 -8.57
C VAL A 218 21.97 -5.28 -8.94
N GLY A 219 23.05 -6.01 -9.24
CA GLY A 219 24.31 -5.46 -9.70
C GLY A 219 24.16 -4.66 -10.98
N GLU A 220 23.44 -5.22 -11.96
CA GLU A 220 23.09 -4.56 -13.22
C GLU A 220 22.21 -3.33 -12.97
N LEU A 221 21.23 -3.40 -12.07
CA LEU A 221 20.38 -2.25 -11.76
C LEU A 221 21.16 -1.09 -11.14
N LEU A 222 22.18 -1.39 -10.33
CA LEU A 222 22.98 -0.41 -9.61
C LEU A 222 24.24 0.03 -10.38
N ASP A 223 24.43 -0.46 -11.60
CA ASP A 223 25.63 -0.23 -12.41
C ASP A 223 26.93 -0.53 -11.63
N LEU A 224 26.94 -1.54 -10.74
CA LEU A 224 28.10 -1.86 -9.88
C LEU A 224 29.33 -2.35 -10.66
N ASP A 225 29.15 -2.72 -11.93
CA ASP A 225 30.20 -3.15 -12.85
C ASP A 225 30.76 -2.01 -13.72
N GLY A 226 30.24 -0.78 -13.56
CA GLY A 226 30.79 0.42 -14.17
C GLY A 226 31.92 0.99 -13.32
N GLU A 227 33.16 0.57 -13.60
CA GLU A 227 34.36 1.09 -12.94
C GLU A 227 34.37 2.63 -12.85
N GLY A 228 34.50 3.12 -11.62
CA GLY A 228 34.93 4.47 -11.26
C GLY A 228 36.06 4.37 -10.26
#